data_AF-A0A2L0CEV0-F1
#
_entry.id   AF-A0A2L0CEV0-F1
#
_cell.length_a   1.000
_cell.length_b   1.000
_cell.length_c   1.000
_cell.angle_alpha   90.00
_cell.angle_beta   90.00
_cell.angle_gamma   90.00
#
_symmetry.space_group_name_H-M   'P 1'
#
loop_
_entity.id
_entity.type
_entity.pdbx_description
1 polymer ?
#
loop_
_entity_poly.entity_id
_entity_poly.type
_entity_poly.pdbx_seq_one_letter_code
_entity_poly.pdbx_strand_id
1 'polypeptide(L)'
;GLRAIQCYHEAKGDKHRDVCLIPVSAHGTNPASAQMAGMRVEAVRVKQDGSIDMEDLKAKADKYKNRLSCLMITYPSTNGVFEETVAEVCNIIHKNGGQVYLDGANMNAQVGLCRPGDYGSDVSHLNLHKTFCIPHGGGGPGCGPIGVKSHLAPFLPGHPVVNPLGANSKSFEVVSAAPFGSSAILPISWAYIKMMGPRGLRKATQVAILNANYMSKRLEPYYNTLFKSPTSKLVAHEFIIDIRDLKKTANIEVADVAKRLMDYG
;
A
#
# COMPACT_ATOMS: atom_id res chain seq x y z
N GLY A 1 0.04 -1.37 12.63
CA GLY A 1 0.73 -0.34 11.83
C GLY A 1 0.47 1.03 12.40
N LEU A 2 -0.68 1.63 12.10
CA LEU A 2 -1.07 2.96 12.60
C LEU A 2 -1.06 3.07 14.13
N ARG A 3 -1.55 2.04 14.84
CA ARG A 3 -1.45 1.98 16.31
C ARG A 3 -0.01 1.96 16.84
N ALA A 4 0.91 1.27 16.15
CA ALA A 4 2.33 1.27 16.53
C ALA A 4 2.95 2.67 16.36
N ILE A 5 2.55 3.41 15.32
CA ILE A 5 2.92 4.83 15.15
C ILE A 5 2.36 5.68 16.29
N GLN A 6 1.09 5.51 16.67
CA GLN A 6 0.50 6.26 17.79
C GLN A 6 1.20 5.97 19.11
N CYS A 7 1.44 4.69 19.43
CA CYS A 7 2.18 4.30 20.63
C CYS A 7 3.61 4.87 20.62
N TYR A 8 4.26 4.93 19.46
CA TYR A 8 5.56 5.59 19.29
C TYR A 8 5.49 7.09 19.62
N HIS A 9 4.49 7.81 19.10
CA HIS A 9 4.30 9.24 19.40
C HIS A 9 3.98 9.46 20.89
N GLU A 10 3.09 8.64 21.46
CA GLU A 10 2.73 8.70 22.89
C GLU A 10 3.95 8.48 23.79
N ALA A 11 4.79 7.50 23.48
CA ALA A 11 6.01 7.22 24.24
C ALA A 11 7.06 8.36 24.17
N LYS A 12 6.97 9.23 23.16
CA LYS A 12 7.79 10.43 23.02
C LYS A 12 7.16 11.69 23.62
N GLY A 13 5.97 11.58 24.22
CA GLY A 13 5.21 12.74 24.74
C GLY A 13 4.39 13.48 23.68
N ASP A 14 4.35 12.98 22.45
CA ASP A 14 3.70 13.61 21.30
C ASP A 14 2.28 13.05 21.04
N LYS A 15 1.53 12.69 22.11
CA LYS A 15 0.17 12.11 22.01
C LYS A 15 -0.82 12.94 21.18
N HIS A 16 -0.58 14.24 21.05
CA HIS A 16 -1.40 15.16 20.27
C HIS A 16 -1.22 15.03 18.75
N ARG A 17 -0.26 14.21 18.28
CA ARG A 17 -0.07 13.87 16.87
C ARG A 17 -1.09 12.83 16.42
N ASP A 18 -2.17 13.30 15.80
CA ASP A 18 -3.30 12.47 15.38
C ASP A 18 -3.73 12.68 13.92
N VAL A 19 -3.07 13.57 13.17
CA VAL A 19 -3.39 13.81 11.75
C VAL A 19 -2.74 12.75 10.87
N CYS A 20 -3.55 12.07 10.07
CA CYS A 20 -3.13 11.13 9.03
C CYS A 20 -3.41 11.73 7.64
N LEU A 21 -2.35 12.04 6.91
CA LEU A 21 -2.44 12.46 5.51
C LEU A 21 -2.69 11.24 4.62
N ILE A 22 -3.63 11.34 3.68
CA ILE A 22 -3.97 10.23 2.76
C ILE A 22 -4.26 10.79 1.36
N PRO A 23 -3.51 10.42 0.31
CA PRO A 23 -3.85 10.77 -1.06
C PRO A 23 -5.24 10.26 -1.45
N VAL A 24 -6.00 11.05 -2.21
CA VAL A 24 -7.36 10.67 -2.64
C VAL A 24 -7.40 9.43 -3.56
N SER A 25 -6.25 9.02 -4.10
CA SER A 25 -6.10 7.78 -4.88
C SER A 25 -5.98 6.51 -4.00
N ALA A 26 -5.76 6.64 -2.69
CA ALA A 26 -5.53 5.50 -1.81
C ALA A 26 -6.73 4.55 -1.76
N HIS A 27 -6.45 3.27 -1.48
CA HIS A 27 -7.51 2.27 -1.28
C HIS A 27 -8.42 2.68 -0.10
N GLY A 28 -9.73 2.41 -0.20
CA GLY A 28 -10.72 2.85 0.79
C GLY A 28 -10.50 2.31 2.22
N THR A 29 -9.73 1.23 2.36
CA THR A 29 -9.29 0.72 3.67
C THR A 29 -8.37 1.69 4.41
N ASN A 30 -7.65 2.56 3.71
CA ASN A 30 -6.68 3.46 4.32
C ASN A 30 -7.37 4.51 5.21
N PRO A 31 -8.30 5.33 4.70
CA PRO A 31 -9.05 6.27 5.55
C PRO A 31 -9.89 5.55 6.62
N ALA A 32 -10.49 4.39 6.30
CA ALA A 32 -11.25 3.62 7.28
C ALA A 32 -10.37 3.11 8.44
N SER A 33 -9.16 2.61 8.15
CA SER A 33 -8.21 2.13 9.16
C SER A 33 -7.66 3.29 10.00
N ALA A 34 -7.41 4.45 9.40
CA ALA A 34 -6.99 5.63 10.12
C ALA A 34 -8.06 6.13 11.10
N GLN A 35 -9.32 6.18 10.67
CA GLN A 35 -10.45 6.50 11.55
C GLN A 35 -10.60 5.47 12.68
N MET A 36 -10.50 4.17 12.37
CA MET A 36 -10.56 3.10 13.37
C MET A 36 -9.43 3.21 14.40
N ALA A 37 -8.24 3.68 14.00
CA ALA A 37 -7.12 3.95 14.90
C ALA A 37 -7.29 5.26 15.71
N GLY A 38 -8.39 6.01 15.51
CA GLY A 38 -8.65 7.29 16.19
C GLY A 38 -7.87 8.47 15.61
N MET A 39 -7.42 8.38 14.35
CA MET A 39 -6.72 9.46 13.66
C MET A 39 -7.70 10.39 12.93
N ARG A 40 -7.33 11.66 12.82
CA ARG A 40 -8.00 12.63 11.96
C ARG A 40 -7.46 12.52 10.53
N VAL A 41 -8.31 12.08 9.60
CA VAL A 41 -7.95 11.92 8.19
C VAL A 41 -8.00 13.28 7.47
N GLU A 42 -6.91 13.62 6.79
CA GLU A 42 -6.81 14.80 5.93
C GLU A 42 -6.39 14.36 4.53
N ALA A 43 -7.27 14.57 3.55
CA ALA A 43 -7.03 14.15 2.18
C ALA A 43 -5.87 14.94 1.56
N VAL A 44 -5.04 14.32 0.74
CA VAL A 44 -4.02 14.97 -0.10
C VAL A 44 -4.45 14.86 -1.56
N ARG A 45 -4.36 15.97 -2.30
CA ARG A 45 -4.75 16.00 -3.71
C ARG A 45 -3.81 15.15 -4.56
N VAL A 46 -4.34 14.72 -5.69
CA VAL A 46 -3.57 14.11 -6.79
C VAL A 46 -3.74 14.96 -8.03
N LYS A 47 -2.70 15.00 -8.86
CA LYS A 47 -2.71 15.71 -10.13
C LYS A 47 -3.52 14.92 -11.18
N GLN A 48 -3.79 15.57 -12.32
CA GLN A 48 -4.50 14.93 -13.44
C GLN A 48 -3.78 13.72 -14.02
N ASP A 49 -2.45 13.66 -13.90
CA ASP A 49 -1.62 12.51 -14.29
C ASP A 49 -1.61 11.37 -13.25
N GLY A 50 -2.37 11.52 -12.16
CA GLY A 50 -2.52 10.53 -11.11
C GLY A 50 -1.41 10.53 -10.05
N SER A 51 -0.42 11.41 -10.14
CA SER A 51 0.66 11.58 -9.14
C SER A 51 0.20 12.40 -7.93
N ILE A 52 0.89 12.27 -6.79
CA ILE A 52 0.62 13.09 -5.60
C ILE A 52 0.88 14.58 -5.90
N ASP A 53 -0.05 15.46 -5.51
CA ASP A 53 0.15 16.90 -5.55
C ASP A 53 1.16 17.31 -4.47
N MET A 54 2.43 17.45 -4.87
CA MET A 54 3.53 17.79 -3.98
C MET A 54 3.38 19.16 -3.29
N GLU A 55 2.70 20.12 -3.92
CA GLU A 55 2.46 21.43 -3.31
C GLU A 55 1.42 21.33 -2.20
N ASP A 56 0.32 20.63 -2.46
CA ASP A 56 -0.71 20.34 -1.44
C ASP A 56 -0.15 19.52 -0.28
N LEU A 57 0.68 18.50 -0.57
CA LEU A 57 1.36 17.70 0.44
C LEU A 57 2.24 18.56 1.33
N LYS A 58 3.10 19.42 0.75
CA LYS A 58 3.98 20.33 1.50
C LYS A 58 3.17 21.29 2.36
N ALA A 59 2.13 21.91 1.80
CA ALA A 59 1.26 22.83 2.52
C ALA A 59 0.54 22.16 3.70
N LYS A 60 0.05 20.92 3.53
CA LYS A 60 -0.62 20.18 4.60
C LYS A 60 0.35 19.65 5.65
N ALA A 61 1.52 19.18 5.25
CA ALA A 61 2.56 18.75 6.18
C ALA A 61 3.01 19.91 7.08
N ASP A 62 3.13 21.12 6.53
CA ASP A 62 3.45 22.32 7.30
C ASP A 62 2.27 22.76 8.19
N LYS A 63 1.07 22.90 7.61
CA LYS A 63 -0.17 23.26 8.35
C LYS A 63 -0.41 22.36 9.57
N TYR A 64 -0.16 21.06 9.43
CA TYR A 64 -0.37 20.08 10.49
C TYR A 64 0.92 19.66 11.19
N LYS A 65 2.06 20.34 11.01
CA LYS A 65 3.37 19.92 11.54
C LYS A 65 3.38 19.51 13.01
N ASN A 66 2.65 20.23 13.86
CA ASN A 66 2.56 19.93 15.29
C ASN A 66 1.62 18.75 15.61
N ARG A 67 0.70 18.40 14.72
CA ARG A 67 -0.25 17.27 14.89
C ARG A 67 -0.04 16.13 13.89
N LEU A 68 0.95 16.22 13.02
CA LEU A 68 1.20 15.25 11.96
C LEU A 68 1.66 13.93 12.59
N SER A 69 0.79 12.92 12.53
CA SER A 69 1.09 11.57 12.98
C SER A 69 1.78 10.78 11.87
N CYS A 70 1.13 10.69 10.71
CA CYS A 70 1.65 9.92 9.60
C CYS A 70 1.07 10.32 8.24
N LEU A 71 1.70 9.79 7.20
CA LEU A 71 1.17 9.71 5.83
C LEU A 71 0.94 8.23 5.49
N MET A 72 -0.19 7.93 4.85
CA MET A 72 -0.42 6.65 4.19
C MET A 72 -0.24 6.79 2.68
N ILE A 73 0.66 6.02 2.07
CA ILE A 73 0.86 5.94 0.62
C ILE A 73 0.78 4.51 0.13
N THR A 74 0.46 4.32 -1.15
CA THR A 74 0.57 3.03 -1.85
C THR A 74 1.66 3.17 -2.92
N TYR A 75 2.59 2.22 -2.99
CA TYR A 75 3.66 2.26 -3.99
C TYR A 75 3.85 0.89 -4.66
N PRO A 76 3.93 0.81 -6.01
CA PRO A 76 3.44 1.83 -6.94
C PRO A 76 1.98 2.21 -6.62
N SER A 77 1.55 3.39 -7.08
CA SER A 77 0.22 3.91 -6.75
C SER A 77 -0.89 2.97 -7.22
N THR A 78 -2.12 3.17 -6.71
CA THR A 78 -3.33 2.44 -7.13
C THR A 78 -3.70 2.66 -8.61
N ASN A 79 -3.05 3.62 -9.26
CA ASN A 79 -3.16 3.87 -10.70
C ASN A 79 -2.20 2.99 -11.52
N GLY A 80 -1.38 2.15 -10.87
CA GLY A 80 -0.42 1.28 -11.54
C GLY A 80 0.83 2.01 -12.05
N VAL A 81 1.25 3.11 -11.42
CA VAL A 81 2.41 3.90 -11.85
C VAL A 81 3.42 4.06 -10.71
N PHE A 82 4.71 3.97 -11.03
CA PHE A 82 5.79 4.32 -10.11
C PHE A 82 5.97 5.85 -10.08
N GLU A 83 5.76 6.45 -8.91
CA GLU A 83 6.00 7.87 -8.69
C GLU A 83 7.50 8.17 -8.52
N GLU A 84 8.00 9.19 -9.22
CA GLU A 84 9.41 9.58 -9.18
C GLU A 84 9.80 10.27 -7.86
N THR A 85 8.82 10.78 -7.11
CA THR A 85 9.01 11.62 -5.92
C THR A 85 8.83 10.88 -4.59
N VAL A 86 8.66 9.54 -4.59
CA VAL A 86 8.30 8.78 -3.38
C VAL A 86 9.26 9.01 -2.20
N ALA A 87 10.58 9.11 -2.46
CA ALA A 87 11.56 9.40 -1.41
C ALA A 87 11.45 10.84 -0.90
N GLU A 88 11.15 11.82 -1.77
CA GLU A 88 10.89 13.21 -1.37
C GLU A 88 9.63 13.29 -0.51
N VAL A 89 8.57 12.56 -0.88
CA VAL A 89 7.33 12.44 -0.10
C VAL A 89 7.65 11.95 1.32
N CYS A 90 8.40 10.84 1.47
CA CYS A 90 8.80 10.34 2.78
C CYS A 90 9.58 11.40 3.58
N ASN A 91 10.56 12.05 2.93
CA ASN A 91 11.39 13.07 3.56
C ASN A 91 10.59 14.28 4.06
N ILE A 92 9.57 14.73 3.32
CA ILE A 92 8.68 15.83 3.73
C ILE A 92 7.95 15.46 5.02
N ILE A 93 7.44 14.24 5.12
CA ILE A 93 6.72 13.76 6.30
C ILE A 93 7.64 13.64 7.50
N HIS A 94 8.82 13.04 7.32
CA HIS A 94 9.82 12.90 8.38
C HIS A 94 10.30 14.27 8.90
N LYS A 95 10.55 15.24 8.02
CA LYS A 95 10.93 16.62 8.40
C LYS A 95 9.87 17.33 9.24
N ASN A 96 8.61 16.91 9.16
CA ASN A 96 7.49 17.45 9.93
C ASN A 96 7.11 16.54 11.12
N GLY A 97 7.96 15.59 11.50
CA GLY A 97 7.78 14.73 12.67
C GLY A 97 6.77 13.60 12.49
N GLY A 98 6.24 13.40 11.28
CA GLY A 98 5.35 12.28 10.96
C GLY A 98 6.10 10.98 10.69
N GLN A 99 5.35 9.88 10.63
CA GLN A 99 5.81 8.57 10.18
C GLN A 99 5.21 8.22 8.80
N VAL A 100 5.85 7.32 8.06
CA VAL A 100 5.38 6.88 6.74
C VAL A 100 4.85 5.46 6.83
N TYR A 101 3.54 5.31 6.63
CA TYR A 101 2.90 4.03 6.40
C TYR A 101 2.81 3.80 4.90
N LEU A 102 3.40 2.71 4.41
CA LEU A 102 3.29 2.30 3.02
C LEU A 102 2.42 1.05 2.91
N ASP A 103 1.28 1.19 2.25
CA ASP A 103 0.41 0.10 1.84
C ASP A 103 1.15 -0.80 0.85
N GLY A 104 1.46 -2.02 1.30
CA GLY A 104 2.22 -3.00 0.54
C GLY A 104 1.36 -3.95 -0.29
N ALA A 105 0.09 -3.64 -0.55
CA ALA A 105 -0.75 -4.44 -1.44
C ALA A 105 -0.15 -4.59 -2.85
N ASN A 106 0.58 -3.56 -3.31
CA ASN A 106 1.22 -3.50 -4.63
C ASN A 106 2.68 -4.01 -4.64
N MET A 107 3.09 -4.75 -3.61
CA MET A 107 4.47 -5.26 -3.49
C MET A 107 4.85 -6.25 -4.60
N ASN A 108 3.89 -6.81 -5.34
CA ASN A 108 4.21 -7.67 -6.49
C ASN A 108 5.01 -6.93 -7.58
N ALA A 109 4.92 -5.59 -7.63
CA ALA A 109 5.74 -4.74 -8.49
C ALA A 109 7.12 -4.38 -7.91
N GLN A 110 7.42 -4.76 -6.66
CA GLN A 110 8.64 -4.33 -5.94
C GLN A 110 9.60 -5.45 -5.59
N VAL A 111 9.09 -6.66 -5.27
CA VAL A 111 9.91 -7.75 -4.72
C VAL A 111 11.14 -8.04 -5.58
N GLY A 112 12.34 -7.91 -4.98
CA GLY A 112 13.61 -8.14 -5.66
C GLY A 112 14.08 -7.01 -6.58
N LEU A 113 13.34 -5.89 -6.68
CA LEU A 113 13.70 -4.69 -7.44
C LEU A 113 13.93 -3.47 -6.54
N CYS A 114 13.05 -3.21 -5.58
CA CYS A 114 13.17 -2.13 -4.60
C CYS A 114 12.52 -2.54 -3.27
N ARG A 115 12.79 -1.79 -2.20
CA ARG A 115 12.29 -2.11 -0.85
C ARG A 115 11.73 -0.86 -0.18
N PRO A 116 10.50 -0.88 0.38
CA PRO A 116 9.91 0.23 1.12
C PRO A 116 10.82 0.91 2.13
N GLY A 117 11.54 0.11 2.91
CA GLY A 117 12.45 0.63 3.93
C GLY A 117 13.65 1.38 3.38
N ASP A 118 14.03 1.22 2.11
CA ASP A 118 15.21 1.88 1.53
C ASP A 118 14.91 3.30 1.06
N TYR A 119 13.65 3.60 0.71
CA TYR A 119 13.21 4.90 0.22
C TYR A 119 12.35 5.68 1.24
N GLY A 120 12.36 5.25 2.51
CA GLY A 120 11.84 6.04 3.63
C GLY A 120 10.52 5.57 4.26
N SER A 121 10.00 4.39 3.91
CA SER A 121 8.85 3.83 4.66
C SER A 121 9.28 3.34 6.05
N ASP A 122 8.48 3.66 7.07
CA ASP A 122 8.69 3.21 8.45
C ASP A 122 7.95 1.90 8.75
N VAL A 123 6.77 1.72 8.16
CA VAL A 123 5.92 0.55 8.37
C VAL A 123 5.12 0.21 7.12
N SER A 124 5.03 -1.08 6.81
CA SER A 124 4.18 -1.58 5.73
C SER A 124 3.44 -2.82 6.16
N HIS A 125 2.16 -2.92 5.79
CA HIS A 125 1.50 -4.23 5.75
C HIS A 125 1.80 -4.92 4.42
N LEU A 126 1.76 -6.25 4.39
CA LEU A 126 1.83 -7.05 3.18
C LEU A 126 0.55 -7.85 3.02
N ASN A 127 -0.03 -7.93 1.82
CA ASN A 127 -1.12 -8.86 1.55
C ASN A 127 -0.54 -10.22 1.14
N LEU A 128 -0.40 -11.14 2.09
CA LEU A 128 0.08 -12.49 1.76
C LEU A 128 -0.84 -13.23 0.79
N HIS A 129 -2.12 -12.90 0.82
CA HIS A 129 -3.18 -13.41 -0.07
C HIS A 129 -3.23 -12.74 -1.45
N LYS A 130 -2.33 -11.79 -1.71
CA LYS A 130 -2.10 -11.22 -3.04
C LYS A 130 -0.70 -11.59 -3.52
N THR A 131 0.32 -10.96 -2.94
CA THR A 131 1.71 -11.06 -3.42
C THR A 131 2.36 -12.41 -3.10
N PHE A 132 1.95 -13.07 -2.01
CA PHE A 132 2.64 -14.26 -1.49
C PHE A 132 1.74 -15.51 -1.46
N CYS A 133 0.87 -15.62 -2.45
CA CYS A 133 0.19 -16.85 -2.87
C CYS A 133 -0.80 -17.50 -1.90
N ILE A 134 -1.16 -16.89 -0.77
CA ILE A 134 -2.33 -17.38 -0.01
C ILE A 134 -3.57 -17.26 -0.93
N PRO A 135 -4.42 -18.30 -1.04
CA PRO A 135 -5.56 -18.27 -1.96
C PRO A 135 -6.60 -17.24 -1.53
N HIS A 136 -7.25 -16.60 -2.52
CA HIS A 136 -8.28 -15.58 -2.29
C HIS A 136 -9.59 -16.16 -1.69
N GLY A 137 -9.89 -17.43 -1.95
CA GLY A 137 -10.98 -18.18 -1.31
C GLY A 137 -12.39 -17.59 -1.39
N GLY A 138 -12.68 -16.80 -2.44
CA GLY A 138 -14.00 -16.15 -2.59
C GLY A 138 -14.24 -14.95 -1.66
N GLY A 139 -13.19 -14.41 -1.04
CA GLY A 139 -13.28 -13.27 -0.11
C GLY A 139 -12.49 -13.45 1.19
N GLY A 140 -11.72 -14.52 1.31
CA GLY A 140 -10.88 -14.84 2.46
C GLY A 140 -10.51 -16.34 2.47
N PRO A 141 -9.51 -16.76 3.26
CA PRO A 141 -8.83 -15.98 4.30
C PRO A 141 -7.69 -15.11 3.77
N GLY A 142 -7.32 -14.10 4.56
CA GLY A 142 -6.14 -13.27 4.32
C GLY A 142 -5.22 -13.22 5.54
N CYS A 143 -3.94 -12.94 5.31
CA CYS A 143 -3.00 -12.54 6.34
C CYS A 143 -2.30 -11.23 5.94
N GLY A 144 -2.19 -10.31 6.90
CA GLY A 144 -1.67 -8.95 6.72
C GLY A 144 -0.53 -8.62 7.68
N PRO A 145 0.61 -9.33 7.67
CA PRO A 145 1.73 -9.04 8.56
C PRO A 145 2.27 -7.63 8.29
N ILE A 146 2.79 -6.99 9.34
CA ILE A 146 3.47 -5.70 9.22
C ILE A 146 4.98 -5.86 9.38
N GLY A 147 5.74 -5.25 8.48
CA GLY A 147 7.16 -4.98 8.64
C GLY A 147 7.35 -3.57 9.16
N VAL A 148 8.21 -3.37 10.15
CA VAL A 148 8.49 -2.07 10.76
C VAL A 148 9.99 -1.80 10.84
N LYS A 149 10.38 -0.52 10.79
CA LYS A 149 11.72 -0.08 11.20
C LYS A 149 11.92 -0.28 12.70
N SER A 150 13.19 -0.35 13.11
CA SER A 150 13.59 -0.72 14.48
C SER A 150 12.98 0.20 15.55
N HIS A 151 12.81 1.49 15.28
CA HIS A 151 12.23 2.43 16.24
C HIS A 151 10.74 2.19 16.52
N LEU A 152 10.02 1.52 15.61
CA LEU A 152 8.63 1.12 15.81
C LEU A 152 8.48 -0.29 16.41
N ALA A 153 9.54 -1.10 16.38
CA ALA A 153 9.50 -2.50 16.84
C ALA A 153 9.06 -2.67 18.31
N PRO A 154 9.48 -1.83 19.28
CA PRO A 154 8.99 -1.92 20.65
C PRO A 154 7.47 -1.72 20.78
N PHE A 155 6.83 -1.08 19.81
CA PHE A 155 5.42 -0.69 19.80
C PHE A 155 4.54 -1.62 18.97
N LEU A 156 5.07 -2.78 18.56
CA LEU A 156 4.30 -3.80 17.87
C LEU A 156 3.19 -4.38 18.79
N PRO A 157 2.09 -4.89 18.22
CA PRO A 157 1.06 -5.55 19.01
C PRO A 157 1.61 -6.76 19.79
N GLY A 158 1.21 -6.87 21.05
CA GLY A 158 1.44 -8.04 21.89
C GLY A 158 0.21 -8.95 21.94
N HIS A 159 0.19 -9.87 22.91
CA HIS A 159 -0.97 -10.72 23.18
C HIS A 159 -0.92 -11.22 24.64
N PRO A 160 -2.05 -11.24 25.37
CA PRO A 160 -2.07 -11.49 26.82
C PRO A 160 -1.74 -12.93 27.21
N VAL A 161 -2.04 -13.90 26.35
CA VAL A 161 -1.76 -15.33 26.62
C VAL A 161 -0.36 -15.75 26.17
N VAL A 162 0.03 -15.42 24.93
CA VAL A 162 1.34 -15.74 24.35
C VAL A 162 1.87 -14.49 23.68
N ASN A 163 2.79 -13.77 24.32
CA ASN A 163 3.30 -12.53 23.77
C ASN A 163 4.30 -12.79 22.62
N PRO A 164 4.01 -12.39 21.36
CA PRO A 164 4.91 -12.60 20.22
C PRO A 164 6.27 -11.91 20.35
N LEU A 165 6.36 -10.86 21.19
CA LEU A 165 7.55 -10.07 21.41
C LEU A 165 8.40 -10.60 22.60
N GLY A 166 8.00 -11.72 23.20
CA GLY A 166 8.65 -12.34 24.35
C GLY A 166 8.04 -11.95 25.69
N ALA A 167 8.23 -12.80 26.71
CA ALA A 167 7.54 -12.71 28.00
C ALA A 167 7.77 -11.39 28.76
N ASN A 168 8.93 -10.76 28.58
CA ASN A 168 9.33 -9.53 29.30
C ASN A 168 9.12 -8.24 28.49
N SER A 169 8.52 -8.33 27.30
CA SER A 169 8.28 -7.16 26.45
C SER A 169 7.02 -6.41 26.90
N LYS A 170 7.03 -5.09 26.78
CA LYS A 170 5.81 -4.27 26.98
C LYS A 170 4.81 -4.63 25.88
N SER A 171 3.67 -5.21 26.27
CA SER A 171 2.53 -5.38 25.37
C SER A 171 1.76 -4.08 25.33
N PHE A 172 1.71 -3.42 24.17
CA PHE A 172 0.92 -2.21 23.98
C PHE A 172 -0.54 -2.58 23.74
N GLU A 173 -0.80 -3.35 22.68
CA GLU A 173 -2.16 -3.62 22.20
C GLU A 173 -2.29 -5.01 21.59
N VAL A 174 -3.53 -5.45 21.43
CA VAL A 174 -3.91 -6.71 20.80
C VAL A 174 -4.83 -6.39 19.63
N VAL A 175 -4.48 -6.87 18.43
CA VAL A 175 -5.25 -6.59 17.20
C VAL A 175 -5.92 -7.83 16.61
N SER A 176 -5.60 -9.01 17.14
CA SER A 176 -6.09 -10.31 16.69
C SER A 176 -6.34 -11.21 17.89
N ALA A 177 -7.38 -12.05 17.82
CA ALA A 177 -7.74 -12.97 18.91
C ALA A 177 -6.69 -14.08 19.17
N ALA A 178 -5.84 -14.38 18.17
CA ALA A 178 -4.71 -15.29 18.31
C ALA A 178 -3.40 -14.53 18.08
N PRO A 179 -2.30 -14.88 18.79
CA PRO A 179 -1.04 -14.12 18.80
C PRO A 179 -0.40 -13.99 17.41
N PHE A 180 -0.61 -14.97 16.53
CA PHE A 180 -0.09 -14.98 15.17
C PHE A 180 -1.20 -15.08 14.12
N GLY A 181 -2.43 -14.68 14.48
CA GLY A 181 -3.61 -14.74 13.62
C GLY A 181 -3.86 -16.15 13.05
N SER A 182 -4.20 -16.22 11.75
CA SER A 182 -4.41 -17.47 11.02
C SER A 182 -3.08 -18.18 10.70
N SER A 183 -2.43 -18.76 11.70
CA SER A 183 -1.07 -19.29 11.54
C SER A 183 -0.96 -20.48 10.58
N ALA A 184 -2.03 -21.27 10.45
CA ALA A 184 -2.08 -22.47 9.60
C ALA A 184 -1.88 -22.19 8.09
N ILE A 185 -2.14 -20.95 7.63
CA ILE A 185 -1.97 -20.57 6.22
C ILE A 185 -0.62 -19.90 5.93
N LEU A 186 0.17 -19.53 6.95
CA LEU A 186 1.50 -18.94 6.77
C LEU A 186 2.51 -19.83 6.01
N PRO A 187 2.47 -21.19 6.14
CA PRO A 187 3.34 -22.06 5.35
C PRO A 187 3.21 -21.89 3.83
N ILE A 188 2.07 -21.41 3.32
CA ILE A 188 1.88 -21.16 1.88
C ILE A 188 2.87 -20.09 1.38
N SER A 189 2.90 -18.94 2.04
CA SER A 189 3.83 -17.85 1.70
C SER A 189 5.28 -18.23 1.98
N TRP A 190 5.54 -18.96 3.07
CA TRP A 190 6.86 -19.48 3.36
C TRP A 190 7.38 -20.39 2.23
N ALA A 191 6.55 -21.33 1.76
CA ALA A 191 6.90 -22.27 0.71
C ALA A 191 7.17 -21.54 -0.61
N TYR A 192 6.29 -20.59 -0.99
CA TYR A 192 6.50 -19.74 -2.17
C TYR A 192 7.86 -19.04 -2.13
N ILE A 193 8.17 -18.35 -1.03
CA ILE A 193 9.44 -17.63 -0.86
C ILE A 193 10.64 -18.58 -0.95
N LYS A 194 10.58 -19.74 -0.29
CA LYS A 194 11.67 -20.72 -0.27
C LYS A 194 11.90 -21.40 -1.62
N MET A 195 10.84 -21.77 -2.33
CA MET A 195 10.93 -22.41 -3.65
C MET A 195 11.40 -21.43 -4.73
N MET A 196 10.89 -20.19 -4.72
CA MET A 196 11.27 -19.18 -5.71
C MET A 196 12.71 -18.70 -5.49
N GLY A 197 13.12 -18.54 -4.23
CA GLY A 197 14.40 -17.94 -3.87
C GLY A 197 14.55 -16.51 -4.40
N PRO A 198 15.70 -15.85 -4.18
CA PRO A 198 15.89 -14.45 -4.56
C PRO A 198 15.76 -14.21 -6.07
N ARG A 199 16.29 -15.14 -6.89
CA ARG A 199 16.22 -15.03 -8.36
C ARG A 199 14.80 -15.21 -8.90
N GLY A 200 14.07 -16.22 -8.41
CA GLY A 200 12.70 -16.46 -8.83
C GLY A 200 11.77 -15.33 -8.40
N LEU A 201 11.90 -14.84 -7.18
CA LEU A 201 11.12 -13.71 -6.67
C LEU A 201 11.32 -12.45 -7.52
N ARG A 202 12.58 -12.08 -7.81
CA ARG A 202 12.88 -10.96 -8.71
C ARG A 202 12.30 -11.18 -10.11
N LYS A 203 12.43 -12.40 -10.65
CA LYS A 203 11.91 -12.72 -11.98
C LYS A 203 10.38 -12.64 -12.03
N ALA A 204 9.67 -13.09 -10.99
CA ALA A 204 8.22 -12.99 -10.90
C ALA A 204 7.75 -11.54 -10.99
N THR A 205 8.36 -10.63 -10.22
CA THR A 205 8.07 -9.19 -10.29
C THR A 205 8.38 -8.60 -11.67
N GLN A 206 9.51 -8.97 -12.29
CA GLN A 206 9.82 -8.52 -13.65
C GLN A 206 8.78 -8.99 -14.68
N VAL A 207 8.30 -10.24 -14.56
CA VAL A 207 7.29 -10.81 -15.46
C VAL A 207 5.92 -10.17 -15.22
N ALA A 208 5.55 -9.86 -13.97
CA ALA A 208 4.33 -9.11 -13.67
C ALA A 208 4.31 -7.74 -14.37
N ILE A 209 5.40 -6.98 -14.27
CA ILE A 209 5.54 -5.68 -14.97
C ILE A 209 5.54 -5.87 -16.49
N LEU A 210 6.26 -6.87 -17.00
CA LEU A 210 6.30 -7.17 -18.43
C LEU A 210 4.91 -7.49 -18.99
N ASN A 211 4.14 -8.34 -18.31
CA ASN A 211 2.82 -8.76 -18.76
C ASN A 211 1.84 -7.58 -18.79
N ALA A 212 1.85 -6.73 -17.75
CA ALA A 212 1.02 -5.52 -17.71
C ALA A 212 1.35 -4.58 -18.88
N ASN A 213 2.63 -4.33 -19.14
CA ASN A 213 3.06 -3.46 -20.24
C ASN A 213 2.77 -4.08 -21.62
N TYR A 214 2.91 -5.40 -21.77
CA TYR A 214 2.54 -6.12 -22.99
C TYR A 214 1.03 -5.97 -23.28
N MET A 215 0.18 -6.16 -22.26
CA MET A 215 -1.26 -6.01 -22.41
C MET A 215 -1.65 -4.55 -22.73
N SER A 216 -1.11 -3.58 -21.98
CA SER A 216 -1.33 -2.15 -22.27
C SER A 216 -0.92 -1.80 -23.70
N LYS A 217 0.24 -2.29 -24.17
CA LYS A 217 0.72 -2.04 -25.54
C LYS A 217 -0.17 -2.68 -26.60
N ARG A 218 -0.69 -3.89 -26.36
CA ARG A 218 -1.60 -4.56 -27.30
C ARG A 218 -2.95 -3.90 -27.40
N LEU A 219 -3.43 -3.29 -26.32
CA LEU A 219 -4.73 -2.63 -26.25
C LEU A 219 -4.68 -1.16 -26.71
N GLU A 220 -3.49 -0.58 -26.83
CA GLU A 220 -3.27 0.83 -27.19
C GLU A 220 -3.98 1.30 -28.48
N PRO A 221 -4.10 0.50 -29.56
CA PRO A 221 -4.86 0.92 -30.74
C PRO A 221 -6.38 1.02 -30.52
N TYR A 222 -6.91 0.41 -29.46
CA TYR A 222 -8.35 0.27 -29.20
C TYR A 222 -8.81 1.10 -28.01
N TYR A 223 -7.98 1.20 -26.98
CA TYR A 223 -8.32 1.89 -25.74
C TYR A 223 -7.14 2.70 -25.22
N ASN A 224 -7.46 3.84 -24.59
CA ASN A 224 -6.46 4.65 -23.92
C ASN A 224 -6.09 4.04 -22.56
N THR A 225 -4.80 3.90 -22.28
CA THR A 225 -4.34 3.61 -20.92
C THR A 225 -4.25 4.92 -20.15
N LEU A 226 -5.07 5.08 -19.10
CA LEU A 226 -5.32 6.36 -18.44
C LEU A 226 -4.08 6.99 -17.82
N PHE A 227 -3.24 6.17 -17.17
CA PHE A 227 -2.03 6.62 -16.49
C PHE A 227 -0.83 5.80 -16.96
N LYS A 228 0.26 6.51 -17.30
CA LYS A 228 1.57 5.94 -17.62
C LYS A 228 2.64 6.84 -17.00
N SER A 229 3.80 6.28 -16.70
CA SER A 229 4.96 7.09 -16.29
C SER A 229 5.26 8.14 -17.37
N PRO A 230 5.43 9.42 -17.00
CA PRO A 230 5.68 10.49 -17.98
C PRO A 230 7.03 10.32 -18.69
N THR A 231 8.02 9.76 -18.00
CA THR A 231 9.39 9.53 -18.50
C THR A 231 9.50 8.25 -19.32
N SER A 232 9.08 7.10 -18.77
CA SER A 232 9.26 5.80 -19.44
C SER A 232 8.13 5.43 -20.39
N LYS A 233 6.95 6.07 -20.26
CA LYS A 233 5.69 5.67 -20.92
C LYS A 233 5.26 4.24 -20.59
N LEU A 234 5.72 3.69 -19.47
CA LEU A 234 5.37 2.36 -18.99
C LEU A 234 4.44 2.44 -17.77
N VAL A 235 3.81 1.30 -17.48
CA VAL A 235 3.03 1.03 -16.27
C VAL A 235 3.83 0.10 -15.35
N ALA A 236 3.36 -0.07 -14.11
CA ALA A 236 3.93 -1.03 -13.17
C ALA A 236 3.35 -2.44 -13.41
N HIS A 237 2.79 -3.08 -12.39
CA HIS A 237 2.17 -4.41 -12.49
C HIS A 237 0.69 -4.43 -12.91
N GLU A 238 0.08 -3.25 -13.08
CA GLU A 238 -1.33 -3.07 -13.43
C GLU A 238 -1.48 -1.77 -14.22
N PHE A 239 -2.62 -1.59 -14.88
CA PHE A 239 -2.95 -0.38 -15.63
C PHE A 239 -4.46 -0.17 -15.72
N ILE A 240 -4.87 1.07 -15.97
CA ILE A 240 -6.28 1.45 -16.10
C ILE A 240 -6.59 1.72 -17.57
N ILE A 241 -7.63 1.06 -18.07
CA ILE A 241 -8.19 1.32 -19.40
C ILE A 241 -9.29 2.37 -19.25
N ASP A 242 -9.17 3.49 -19.96
CA ASP A 242 -10.20 4.51 -20.00
C ASP A 242 -11.26 4.16 -21.05
N ILE A 243 -12.45 3.84 -20.58
CA ILE A 243 -13.62 3.52 -21.41
C ILE A 243 -14.74 4.55 -21.25
N ARG A 244 -14.48 5.70 -20.61
CA ARG A 244 -15.51 6.73 -20.34
C ARG A 244 -16.12 7.30 -21.62
N ASP A 245 -15.34 7.36 -22.70
CA ASP A 245 -15.83 7.85 -24.00
C ASP A 245 -16.88 6.92 -24.63
N LEU A 246 -16.89 5.62 -24.29
CA LEU A 246 -17.89 4.67 -24.78
C LEU A 246 -19.31 5.04 -24.33
N LYS A 247 -19.44 5.73 -23.19
CA LYS A 247 -20.73 6.25 -22.74
C LYS A 247 -21.28 7.28 -23.72
N LYS A 248 -20.44 8.15 -24.26
CA LYS A 248 -20.85 9.19 -25.19
C LYS A 248 -21.06 8.67 -26.61
N THR A 249 -20.21 7.74 -27.06
CA THR A 249 -20.20 7.27 -28.45
C THR A 249 -21.15 6.10 -28.70
N ALA A 250 -21.40 5.26 -27.70
CA ALA A 250 -22.19 4.03 -27.84
C ALA A 250 -23.18 3.80 -26.68
N ASN A 251 -23.29 4.72 -25.73
CA ASN A 251 -24.08 4.55 -24.49
C ASN A 251 -23.71 3.29 -23.69
N ILE A 252 -22.43 2.90 -23.74
CA ILE A 252 -21.88 1.73 -23.03
C ILE A 252 -21.24 2.19 -21.71
N GLU A 253 -21.59 1.51 -20.63
CA GLU A 253 -21.06 1.70 -19.29
C GLU A 253 -19.96 0.68 -18.94
N VAL A 254 -19.22 0.95 -17.85
CA VAL A 254 -18.23 0.00 -17.31
C VAL A 254 -18.86 -1.37 -17.02
N ALA A 255 -20.10 -1.39 -16.52
CA ALA A 255 -20.82 -2.62 -16.22
C ALA A 255 -21.07 -3.47 -17.47
N ASP A 256 -21.41 -2.85 -18.60
CA ASP A 256 -21.67 -3.57 -19.84
C ASP A 256 -20.41 -4.29 -20.33
N VAL A 257 -19.27 -3.60 -20.32
CA VAL A 257 -17.97 -4.20 -20.67
C VAL A 257 -17.62 -5.33 -19.69
N ALA A 258 -17.78 -5.11 -18.38
CA ALA A 258 -17.47 -6.10 -17.36
C ALA A 258 -18.36 -7.35 -17.46
N LYS A 259 -19.65 -7.20 -17.76
CA LYS A 259 -20.57 -8.33 -17.97
C LYS A 259 -20.32 -9.02 -19.30
N ARG A 260 -20.00 -8.26 -20.36
CA ARG A 260 -19.69 -8.85 -21.66
C ARG A 260 -18.41 -9.70 -21.63
N LEU A 261 -17.42 -9.32 -20.82
CA LEU A 261 -16.23 -10.16 -20.63
C LEU A 261 -16.57 -11.57 -20.12
N MET A 262 -17.66 -11.75 -19.36
CA MET A 262 -18.10 -13.07 -18.89
C MET A 262 -18.42 -14.02 -20.04
N ASP A 263 -18.90 -13.49 -21.17
CA ASP A 263 -19.20 -14.29 -22.37
C ASP A 263 -17.92 -14.77 -23.07
N TYR A 264 -16.76 -14.20 -22.74
CA TYR A 264 -15.45 -14.53 -23.32
C TYR A 264 -14.58 -15.41 -22.40
N GLY A 265 -15.13 -15.87 -21.26
CA GLY A 265 -14.46 -16.70 -20.26
C GLY A 265 -13.63 -15.91 -19.25
#